data_AF-A0A1M6SV08-F1
#
_entry.id   AF-A0A1M6SV08-F1
#
_cell.length_a   1.000
_cell.length_b   1.000
_cell.length_c   1.000
_cell.angle_alpha   90.00
_cell.angle_beta   90.00
_cell.angle_gamma   90.00
#
_symmetry.space_group_name_H-M   'P 1'
#
loop_
_entity.id
_entity.type
_entity.pdbx_description
1 polymer ?
#
loop_
_entity_poly.entity_id
_entity_poly.type
_entity_poly.pdbx_seq_one_letter_code
_entity_poly.pdbx_strand_id
1 'polypeptide(L)' 'MENNYDWEKVLQIASNLNNEDFYIFKLRMGFINNKAHSIKEIALLLNMPPDELSKELRRIEKYVLSEYHKIYK' A
#
# COMPACT_ATOMS: atom_id res chain seq x y z
N MET A 1 -16.80 4.31 -0.92
CA MET A 1 -16.71 2.86 -0.65
C MET A 1 -16.43 2.70 0.82
N GLU A 2 -17.38 2.16 1.59
CA GLU A 2 -17.10 1.73 2.97
C GLU A 2 -16.14 0.53 2.88
N ASN A 3 -14.91 0.72 3.35
CA ASN A 3 -13.90 -0.33 3.35
C ASN A 3 -14.13 -1.22 4.58
N ASN A 4 -14.70 -2.41 4.38
CA ASN A 4 -14.93 -3.41 5.43
C ASN A 4 -13.69 -4.26 5.75
N TYR A 5 -12.49 -3.80 5.40
CA TYR A 5 -11.25 -4.51 5.70
C TYR A 5 -10.76 -4.14 7.11
N ASP A 6 -10.31 -5.15 7.84
CA ASP A 6 -9.62 -4.98 9.11
C ASP A 6 -8.21 -4.44 8.84
N TRP A 7 -8.04 -3.13 9.04
CA TRP A 7 -6.79 -2.44 8.71
C TRP A 7 -5.59 -2.91 9.52
N GLU A 8 -5.81 -3.44 10.73
CA GLU A 8 -4.73 -3.99 11.55
C GLU A 8 -4.15 -5.25 10.90
N LYS A 9 -5.02 -6.16 10.44
CA LYS A 9 -4.62 -7.35 9.69
C LYS A 9 -3.99 -7.02 8.34
N VAL A 10 -4.53 -6.03 7.64
CA VAL A 10 -3.96 -5.54 6.37
C VAL A 10 -2.54 -5.01 6.60
N LEU A 11 -2.32 -4.24 7.65
CA LEU A 11 -1.00 -3.70 7.99
C LEU A 11 -0.02 -4.80 8.41
N GLN A 12 -0.50 -5.82 9.15
CA GLN A 12 0.30 -6.99 9.50
C GLN A 12 0.78 -7.74 8.25
N ILE A 13 -0.09 -7.95 7.27
CA ILE A 13 0.30 -8.58 6.00
C ILE A 13 1.28 -7.70 5.22
N ALA A 14 1.00 -6.40 5.13
CA ALA A 14 1.86 -5.45 4.43
C ALA A 14 3.26 -5.36 5.07
N SER A 15 3.40 -5.68 6.36
CA SER A 15 4.71 -5.74 7.03
C SER A 15 5.65 -6.83 6.50
N ASN A 16 5.13 -7.81 5.73
CA ASN A 16 5.93 -8.85 5.06
C ASN A 16 6.54 -8.38 3.72
N LEU A 17 6.13 -7.20 3.23
CA LEU A 17 6.72 -6.60 2.04
C LEU A 17 8.16 -6.16 2.33
N ASN A 18 8.92 -5.89 1.27
CA ASN A 18 10.21 -5.22 1.45
C ASN A 18 10.01 -3.78 1.99
N ASN A 19 11.08 -3.17 2.50
CA ASN A 19 11.01 -1.85 3.16
C ASN A 19 10.43 -0.75 2.25
N GLU A 20 10.75 -0.77 0.95
CA GLU A 20 10.29 0.23 -0.02
C GLU A 20 8.79 0.05 -0.32
N ASP A 21 8.37 -1.17 -0.63
CA ASP A 21 6.97 -1.54 -0.88
C ASP A 21 6.09 -1.24 0.33
N PHE A 22 6.56 -1.59 1.54
CA PHE A 22 5.83 -1.29 2.77
C PHE A 22 5.70 0.22 3.02
N TYR A 23 6.75 0.99 2.68
CA TYR A 23 6.72 2.43 2.79
C TYR A 23 5.73 3.06 1.80
N ILE A 24 5.78 2.66 0.52
CA ILE A 24 4.82 3.07 -0.52
C ILE A 24 3.38 2.78 -0.06
N PHE A 25 3.15 1.57 0.44
CA PHE A 25 1.84 1.15 0.95
C PHE A 25 1.33 2.05 2.08
N LYS A 26 2.19 2.32 3.08
CA LYS A 26 1.83 3.19 4.21
C LYS A 26 1.51 4.61 3.79
N LEU A 27 2.28 5.18 2.86
CA LEU A 27 2.00 6.51 2.30
C LEU A 27 0.63 6.54 1.60
N ARG A 28 0.35 5.52 0.78
CA ARG A 28 -0.88 5.45 -0.02
C ARG A 28 -2.14 5.25 0.82
N MET A 29 -2.05 4.43 1.87
CA MET A 29 -3.15 4.12 2.79
C MET A 29 -3.32 5.15 3.90
N GLY A 30 -2.38 6.08 4.04
CA GLY A 30 -2.44 7.16 5.01
C GLY A 30 -2.03 6.76 6.43
N PHE A 31 -1.24 5.70 6.56
CA PHE A 31 -0.65 5.28 7.85
C PHE A 31 0.50 6.17 8.30
N ILE A 32 0.97 7.08 7.45
CA ILE A 32 1.97 8.10 7.80
C ILE A 32 1.25 9.44 7.96
N ASN A 33 1.38 10.04 9.14
CA ASN A 33 0.76 11.33 9.51
C ASN A 33 -0.77 11.38 9.32
N ASN A 34 -1.44 10.21 9.35
CA ASN A 34 -2.88 10.08 9.11
C ASN A 34 -3.36 10.72 7.81
N LYS A 35 -2.48 10.81 6.79
CA LYS A 35 -2.78 11.44 5.50
C LYS A 35 -2.42 10.50 4.36
N ALA A 36 -3.41 10.12 3.56
CA ALA A 36 -3.17 9.41 2.30
C ALA A 36 -2.48 10.34 1.29
N HIS A 37 -1.35 9.87 0.75
CA HIS A 37 -0.61 10.58 -0.29
C HIS A 37 -1.07 10.11 -1.67
N SER A 38 -1.17 11.06 -2.59
CA SER A 38 -1.46 10.81 -4.00
C SER A 38 -0.28 10.12 -4.69
N ILE A 39 -0.55 9.45 -5.81
CA ILE A 39 0.50 8.85 -6.66
C ILE A 39 1.54 9.91 -7.04
N LYS A 40 1.13 11.14 -7.36
CA LYS A 40 2.06 12.23 -7.70
C LYS A 40 2.98 12.61 -6.54
N GLU A 41 2.43 12.74 -5.33
CA GLU A 41 3.23 13.06 -4.13
C GLU A 41 4.25 11.95 -3.84
N ILE A 42 3.82 10.70 -3.88
CA ILE A 42 4.71 9.55 -3.62
C ILE A 42 5.77 9.43 -4.72
N ALA A 43 5.39 9.62 -5.98
CA ALA A 43 6.31 9.58 -7.13
C ALA A 43 7.43 10.62 -7.00
N LEU A 44 7.08 11.84 -6.57
CA LEU A 44 8.05 12.91 -6.29
C LEU A 44 8.98 12.55 -5.13
N LEU A 45 8.43 11.98 -4.04
CA LEU A 45 9.21 11.58 -2.87
C LEU A 45 10.24 10.48 -3.18
N LEU A 46 9.90 9.55 -4.08
CA LEU A 46 10.74 8.42 -4.45
C LEU A 46 11.56 8.66 -5.71
N ASN A 47 11.46 9.85 -6.32
CA ASN A 47 12.07 10.17 -7.60
C ASN A 47 11.77 9.10 -8.68
N MET A 48 10.50 8.68 -8.74
CA MET A 48 10.01 7.62 -9.63
C MET A 48 8.95 8.18 -10.58
N PRO A 49 8.89 7.77 -11.85
CA PRO A 49 7.80 8.13 -12.75
C PRO A 49 6.42 7.70 -12.21
N PRO A 50 5.37 8.54 -12.29
CA PRO A 50 4.04 8.19 -11.78
C PRO A 50 3.45 6.90 -12.36
N ASP A 51 3.75 6.57 -13.61
CA ASP A 51 3.28 5.36 -14.26
C ASP A 51 3.95 4.10 -13.71
N GLU A 52 5.24 4.19 -13.38
CA GLU A 52 5.98 3.10 -12.73
C GLU A 52 5.46 2.90 -11.30
N LEU A 53 5.31 3.98 -10.54
CA LEU A 53 4.73 3.90 -9.20
C LEU A 53 3.31 3.31 -9.21
N SER A 54 2.49 3.67 -10.21
CA SER A 54 1.15 3.09 -10.39
C SER A 54 1.21 1.57 -10.63
N LYS A 55 2.21 1.07 -11.37
CA LYS A 55 2.41 -0.39 -11.55
C LYS A 55 2.85 -1.05 -10.25
N GLU A 56 3.79 -0.45 -9.53
CA GLU A 56 4.26 -0.97 -8.25
C GLU A 56 3.14 -1.01 -7.20
N LEU A 57 2.35 0.06 -7.08
CA LEU A 57 1.19 0.10 -6.19
C LEU A 57 0.19 -1.02 -6.49
N ARG A 58 -0.12 -1.29 -7.77
CA ARG A 58 -1.01 -2.39 -8.14
C ARG A 58 -0.43 -3.75 -7.74
N ARG A 59 0.88 -3.95 -7.92
CA ARG A 59 1.57 -5.19 -7.51
C ARG A 59 1.45 -5.38 -6.00
N ILE A 60 1.73 -4.34 -5.24
CA ILE A 60 1.67 -4.33 -3.77
C ILE A 60 0.23 -4.62 -3.29
N GLU A 61 -0.76 -3.88 -3.80
CA GLU A 61 -2.17 -4.05 -3.43
C GLU A 61 -2.66 -5.46 -3.75
N LYS A 62 -2.30 -6.00 -4.93
CA LYS A 62 -2.66 -7.36 -5.32
C LYS A 62 -2.08 -8.40 -4.35
N TYR A 63 -0.82 -8.24 -3.94
CA TYR A 63 -0.21 -9.13 -2.96
C TYR A 63 -0.94 -9.05 -1.62
N VAL A 64 -1.09 -7.85 -1.05
CA VAL A 64 -1.69 -7.65 0.28
C VAL A 64 -3.13 -8.20 0.32
N LEU A 65 -3.92 -7.90 -0.71
CA LEU A 65 -5.30 -8.39 -0.79
C LEU A 65 -5.35 -9.91 -0.99
N SER A 66 -4.48 -10.49 -1.82
CA SER A 66 -4.39 -11.94 -2.01
C SER A 66 -4.10 -12.66 -0.70
N GLU A 67 -3.09 -12.20 0.05
CA GLU A 67 -2.73 -12.82 1.32
C GLU A 67 -3.82 -12.64 2.38
N TYR A 68 -4.48 -11.48 2.42
CA TYR A 68 -5.61 -11.25 3.32
C TYR A 68 -6.74 -12.25 3.09
N HIS A 69 -7.08 -12.50 1.81
CA HIS A 69 -8.13 -13.45 1.47
C HIS A 69 -7.73 -14.88 1.85
N LYS A 70 -6.47 -15.29 1.64
CA LYS A 70 -6.02 -16.63 2.02
C LYS A 70 -6.07 -16.89 3.53
N ILE A 71 -5.81 -15.88 4.34
CA ILE A 71 -5.68 -16.03 5.80
C ILE A 71 -7.05 -15.90 6.49
N TYR A 72 -7.91 -15.02 6.00
CA TYR A 72 -9.12 -14.59 6.73
C TYR A 72 -10.45 -14.86 6.03
N LYS A 73 -10.45 -15.52 4.85
CA LYS A 73 -11.68 -15.84 4.10
C LYS A 73 -11.66 -17.26 3.56
#